data_AF-A0A6M3JEE7-F1
#
_entry.id   AF-A0A6M3JEE7-F1
#
_cell.length_a   1.000
_cell.length_b   1.000
_cell.length_c   1.000
_cell.angle_alpha   90.00
_cell.angle_beta   90.00
_cell.angle_gamma   90.00
#
_symmetry.space_group_name_H-M   'P 1'
#
loop_
_entity.id
_entity.type
_entity.pdbx_description
1 polymer ?
#
loop_
_entity_poly.entity_id
_entity_poly.type
_entity_poly.pdbx_seq_one_letter_code
_entity_poly.pdbx_strand_id
1 'polypeptide(L)'
;MVKIILTIVLMFCFIIPAYCHSVPMELYKGIIAEDTSGDYQVYLAIASVVHNRLQKGMTIGLVALNRQDLDNFINQEYWYAKTKGVDLIKISTQAIKEVFYNNIDTTNGATNYEHTGVYPVPKYTRIMQICKIMFMGTKKEITFWREK
;
A
#
# COMPACT_ATOMS: atom_id res chain seq x y z
N MET A 1 31.95 13.15 -36.81
CA MET A 1 31.44 11.90 -36.23
C MET A 1 31.44 11.89 -34.71
N VAL A 2 32.57 12.09 -34.02
CA VAL A 2 32.66 12.06 -32.54
C VAL A 2 31.66 13.00 -31.84
N LYS A 3 31.46 14.21 -32.37
CA LYS A 3 30.48 15.18 -31.82
C LYS A 3 29.03 14.69 -31.87
N ILE A 4 28.63 13.98 -32.92
CA ILE A 4 27.25 13.48 -33.09
C ILE A 4 26.98 12.31 -32.13
N ILE A 5 27.95 11.42 -31.97
CA ILE A 5 27.85 10.30 -31.02
C ILE A 5 27.72 10.81 -29.59
N LEU A 6 28.49 11.85 -29.22
CA LEU A 6 28.42 12.45 -27.89
C LEU A 6 27.04 13.09 -27.62
N THR A 7 26.44 13.74 -28.61
CA THR A 7 25.09 14.33 -28.48
C THR A 7 24.00 13.27 -28.34
N ILE A 8 24.11 12.15 -29.08
CA ILE A 8 23.16 11.03 -28.97
C ILE A 8 23.27 10.35 -27.60
N VAL A 9 24.49 10.15 -27.08
CA VAL A 9 24.71 9.59 -25.75
C VAL A 9 24.18 10.54 -24.65
N LEU A 10 24.44 11.84 -24.76
CA LEU A 10 23.88 12.84 -23.84
C LEU A 10 22.35 12.87 -23.88
N MET A 11 21.73 12.82 -25.07
CA MET A 11 20.26 12.74 -25.18
C MET A 11 19.70 11.48 -24.51
N PHE A 12 20.36 10.31 -24.65
CA PHE A 12 19.90 9.09 -23.98
C PHE A 12 20.11 9.09 -22.46
N CYS A 13 21.17 9.74 -21.96
CA CYS A 13 21.40 9.89 -20.52
C CYS A 13 20.33 10.75 -19.81
N PHE A 14 19.64 11.63 -20.53
CA PHE A 14 18.54 12.45 -19.98
C PHE A 14 17.14 11.83 -20.13
N ILE A 15 17.00 10.67 -20.79
CA ILE A 15 15.73 9.93 -20.92
C ILE A 15 15.67 8.74 -19.94
N ILE A 16 16.41 8.81 -18.83
CA ILE A 16 16.03 8.01 -17.66
C ILE A 16 15.05 8.89 -16.88
N PRO A 17 13.72 8.79 -17.09
CA PRO A 17 12.81 9.27 -16.08
C PRO A 17 13.17 8.47 -14.83
N ALA A 18 13.82 9.14 -13.88
CA ALA A 18 13.68 8.76 -12.50
C ALA A 18 12.18 8.82 -12.23
N TYR A 19 11.49 7.69 -12.43
CA TYR A 19 10.12 7.48 -11.98
C TYR A 19 10.16 7.47 -10.46
N CYS A 20 10.42 8.64 -9.89
CA CYS A 20 10.09 8.95 -8.53
C CYS A 20 8.57 8.99 -8.52
N HIS A 21 7.94 7.83 -8.33
CA HIS A 21 6.54 7.77 -8.01
C HIS A 21 6.40 8.52 -6.68
N SER A 22 6.00 9.78 -6.76
CA SER A 22 5.72 10.57 -5.57
C SER A 22 4.63 9.85 -4.77
N VAL A 23 4.88 9.68 -3.47
CA VAL A 23 3.89 9.09 -2.57
C VAL A 23 2.58 9.88 -2.71
N PRO A 24 1.45 9.23 -3.03
CA PRO A 24 0.18 9.95 -3.16
C PRO A 24 -0.15 10.66 -1.84
N MET A 25 -0.43 11.96 -1.91
CA MET A 25 -0.57 12.82 -0.73
C MET A 25 -1.65 12.35 0.26
N GLU A 26 -2.70 11.70 -0.25
CA GLU A 26 -3.84 11.18 0.52
C GLU A 26 -3.77 9.66 0.77
N LEU A 27 -2.62 9.02 0.53
CA LEU A 27 -2.48 7.56 0.66
C LEU A 27 -2.84 7.06 2.06
N TYR A 28 -2.56 7.86 3.10
CA TYR A 28 -2.89 7.52 4.48
C TYR A 28 -4.40 7.37 4.71
N LYS A 29 -5.22 8.20 4.05
CA LYS A 29 -6.69 8.08 4.10
C LYS A 29 -7.14 6.77 3.48
N GLY A 30 -6.55 6.42 2.32
CA GLY A 30 -6.80 5.14 1.66
C GLY A 30 -6.48 3.97 2.58
N ILE A 31 -5.30 3.95 3.22
CA ILE A 31 -4.89 2.87 4.13
C ILE A 31 -5.82 2.76 5.33
N ILE A 32 -6.17 3.86 5.99
CA ILE A 32 -7.11 3.86 7.12
C ILE A 32 -8.49 3.35 6.69
N ALA A 33 -8.93 3.66 5.48
CA ALA A 33 -10.23 3.21 4.98
C ALA A 33 -10.26 1.74 4.54
N GLU A 34 -9.10 1.12 4.35
CA GLU A 34 -8.97 -0.33 4.14
C GLU A 34 -8.93 -1.09 5.48
N ASP A 35 -8.39 -0.48 6.54
CA ASP A 35 -8.41 -1.02 7.90
C ASP A 35 -8.44 0.10 8.96
N THR A 36 -9.47 0.10 9.81
CA THR A 36 -9.67 1.15 10.84
C THR A 36 -9.10 0.78 12.21
N SER A 37 -8.41 -0.35 12.33
CA SER A 37 -7.96 -0.88 13.63
C SER A 37 -6.77 -0.13 14.21
N GLY A 38 -5.99 0.57 13.37
CA GLY A 38 -4.75 1.21 13.77
C GLY A 38 -3.59 0.25 14.04
N ASP A 39 -3.66 -0.99 13.56
CA ASP A 39 -2.53 -1.92 13.65
C ASP A 39 -1.43 -1.53 12.63
N TYR A 40 -0.27 -1.17 13.17
CA TYR A 40 0.90 -0.81 12.40
C TYR A 40 1.35 -1.89 11.39
N GLN A 41 1.27 -3.17 11.75
CA GLN A 41 1.66 -4.27 10.86
C GLN A 41 0.71 -4.39 9.67
N VAL A 42 -0.58 -4.16 9.90
CA VAL A 42 -1.59 -4.13 8.82
C VAL A 42 -1.31 -2.95 7.89
N TYR A 43 -1.04 -1.77 8.43
CA TYR A 43 -0.74 -0.58 7.63
C TYR A 43 0.55 -0.73 6.82
N LEU A 44 1.58 -1.34 7.40
CA LEU A 44 2.79 -1.72 6.69
C LEU A 44 2.48 -2.67 5.52
N ALA A 45 1.69 -3.71 5.73
CA ALA A 45 1.35 -4.66 4.68
C ALA A 45 0.57 -4.01 3.53
N ILE A 46 -0.45 -3.20 3.85
CA ILE A 46 -1.23 -2.49 2.82
C ILE A 46 -0.32 -1.52 2.05
N ALA A 47 0.50 -0.73 2.76
CA ALA A 47 1.45 0.17 2.12
C ALA A 47 2.44 -0.57 1.22
N SER A 48 2.99 -1.71 1.67
CA SER A 48 3.88 -2.57 0.87
C SER A 48 3.19 -3.07 -0.41
N VAL A 49 1.93 -3.50 -0.34
CA VAL A 49 1.17 -3.89 -1.54
C VAL A 49 0.99 -2.71 -2.51
N VAL A 50 0.64 -1.53 -2.01
CA VAL A 50 0.50 -0.33 -2.87
C VAL A 50 1.82 0.03 -3.52
N HIS A 51 2.92 0.00 -2.77
CA HIS A 51 4.26 0.24 -3.32
C HIS A 51 4.61 -0.76 -4.42
N ASN A 52 4.36 -2.05 -4.20
CA ASN A 52 4.60 -3.13 -5.16
C ASN A 52 3.75 -2.98 -6.44
N ARG A 53 2.50 -2.51 -6.31
CA ARG A 53 1.64 -2.15 -7.46
C ARG A 53 2.28 -1.06 -8.31
N LEU A 54 2.68 0.05 -7.67
CA LEU A 54 3.26 1.20 -8.35
C LEU A 54 4.58 0.85 -9.03
N GLN A 55 5.44 0.04 -8.38
CA GLN A 55 6.67 -0.45 -8.99
C GLN A 55 6.44 -1.31 -10.25
N LYS A 56 5.28 -1.98 -10.34
CA LYS A 56 4.88 -2.77 -11.52
C LYS A 56 4.04 -1.97 -12.53
N GLY A 57 3.94 -0.66 -12.39
CA GLY A 57 3.15 0.21 -13.28
C GLY A 57 1.63 0.05 -13.13
N MET A 58 1.18 -0.53 -12.02
CA MET A 58 -0.25 -0.66 -11.70
C MET A 58 -0.78 0.59 -10.99
N THR A 59 -2.09 0.77 -11.00
CA THR A 59 -2.75 1.80 -10.19
C THR A 59 -2.66 1.50 -8.69
N ILE A 60 -2.80 2.51 -7.83
CA ILE A 60 -2.82 2.39 -6.36
C ILE A 60 -3.77 1.29 -5.88
N GLY A 61 -4.96 1.18 -6.48
CA GLY A 61 -5.92 0.10 -6.22
C GLY A 61 -6.55 0.15 -4.83
N LEU A 62 -6.67 1.34 -4.23
CA LEU A 62 -7.43 1.60 -3.02
C LEU A 62 -8.75 2.26 -3.42
N VAL A 63 -9.82 1.46 -3.50
CA VAL A 63 -11.15 1.93 -3.95
C VAL A 63 -11.69 3.00 -3.02
N ALA A 64 -11.31 2.92 -1.74
CA ALA A 64 -11.67 3.90 -0.74
C ALA A 64 -11.14 5.31 -1.01
N LEU A 65 -10.24 5.53 -1.97
CA LEU A 65 -9.85 6.90 -2.35
C LEU A 65 -10.92 7.61 -3.22
N ASN A 66 -11.87 6.87 -3.79
CA ASN A 66 -12.88 7.41 -4.70
C ASN A 66 -14.22 7.74 -4.02
N ARG A 67 -14.37 7.48 -2.72
CA ARG A 67 -15.59 7.79 -1.96
C ARG A 67 -15.72 9.30 -1.75
N GLN A 68 -16.94 9.80 -1.90
CA GLN A 68 -17.27 11.21 -1.71
C GLN A 68 -17.22 11.64 -0.23
N ASP A 69 -17.44 10.70 0.68
CA ASP A 69 -17.49 10.93 2.12
C ASP A 69 -16.16 10.62 2.83
N LEU A 70 -15.07 10.41 2.07
CA LEU A 70 -13.79 9.93 2.64
C LEU A 70 -13.29 10.80 3.79
N ASP A 71 -13.31 12.13 3.65
CA ASP A 71 -12.82 13.01 4.71
C ASP A 71 -13.66 12.91 5.99
N ASN A 72 -14.98 12.79 5.86
CA ASN A 72 -15.88 12.61 7.00
C ASN A 72 -15.66 11.25 7.66
N PHE A 73 -15.53 10.20 6.86
CA PHE A 73 -15.22 8.85 7.32
C PHE A 73 -13.91 8.83 8.12
N ILE A 74 -12.83 9.40 7.58
CA ILE A 74 -11.52 9.45 8.25
C ILE A 74 -11.59 10.24 9.55
N ASN A 75 -12.29 11.37 9.57
CA ASN A 75 -12.48 12.15 10.80
C ASN A 75 -13.22 11.34 11.87
N GLN A 76 -14.29 10.63 11.51
CA GLN A 76 -15.05 9.80 12.44
C GLN A 76 -14.20 8.68 13.03
N GLU A 77 -13.50 7.93 12.17
CA GLU A 77 -12.62 6.83 12.59
C GLU A 77 -11.45 7.34 13.44
N TYR A 78 -10.85 8.47 13.07
CA TYR A 78 -9.78 9.11 13.85
C TYR A 78 -10.24 9.43 15.27
N TRP A 79 -11.38 10.11 15.43
CA TRP A 79 -11.88 10.47 16.75
C TRP A 79 -12.24 9.23 17.57
N TYR A 80 -12.86 8.23 16.95
CA TYR A 80 -13.18 6.96 17.59
C TYR A 80 -11.92 6.25 18.11
N ALA A 81 -10.90 6.08 17.26
CA ALA A 81 -9.63 5.45 17.64
C ALA A 81 -8.88 6.25 18.72
N LYS A 82 -8.95 7.59 18.66
CA LYS A 82 -8.33 8.47 19.66
C LYS A 82 -8.91 8.27 21.06
N THR A 83 -10.20 7.96 21.19
CA THR A 83 -10.80 7.61 22.50
C THR A 83 -10.18 6.34 23.12
N LYS A 84 -9.55 5.50 22.30
CA LYS A 84 -8.85 4.27 22.70
C LYS A 84 -7.32 4.46 22.77
N GLY A 85 -6.84 5.70 22.65
CA GLY A 85 -5.41 6.03 22.70
C GLY A 85 -4.64 5.72 21.41
N VAL A 86 -5.33 5.53 20.27
CA VAL A 86 -4.72 5.20 18.98
C VAL A 86 -4.77 6.42 18.05
N ASP A 87 -3.63 6.79 17.46
CA ASP A 87 -3.54 7.88 16.46
C ASP A 87 -3.38 7.27 15.06
N LEU A 88 -4.50 7.06 14.37
CA LEU A 88 -4.53 6.42 13.06
C LEU A 88 -3.65 7.14 12.04
N ILE A 89 -3.72 8.48 12.00
CA ILE A 89 -2.99 9.31 11.01
C ILE A 89 -1.49 9.17 11.22
N LYS A 90 -1.02 9.23 12.47
CA LYS A 90 0.40 9.07 12.79
C LYS A 90 0.90 7.68 12.38
N ILE A 91 0.18 6.64 12.76
CA ILE A 91 0.58 5.24 12.51
C ILE A 91 0.59 4.94 11.00
N SER A 92 -0.45 5.35 10.26
CA SER A 92 -0.53 5.12 8.81
C SER A 92 0.55 5.90 8.07
N THR A 93 0.82 7.15 8.45
CA THR A 93 1.87 7.96 7.82
C THR A 93 3.25 7.38 8.10
N GLN A 94 3.48 6.86 9.31
CA GLN A 94 4.74 6.19 9.65
C GLN A 94 4.94 4.92 8.80
N ALA A 95 3.91 4.09 8.66
CA ALA A 95 3.98 2.88 7.83
C ALA A 95 4.29 3.21 6.36
N ILE A 96 3.62 4.23 5.80
CA ILE A 96 3.90 4.73 4.44
C ILE A 96 5.36 5.16 4.32
N LYS A 97 5.89 5.88 5.31
CA LYS A 97 7.29 6.33 5.26
C LYS A 97 8.26 5.17 5.24
N GLU A 98 8.08 4.17 6.10
CA GLU A 98 8.91 2.98 6.11
C GLU A 98 8.91 2.25 4.77
N VAL A 99 7.73 2.10 4.16
CA VAL A 99 7.64 1.40 2.87
C VAL A 99 8.23 2.22 1.73
N PHE A 100 7.83 3.49 1.57
CA PHE A 100 8.17 4.27 0.38
C PHE A 100 9.54 4.95 0.45
N TYR A 101 10.05 5.25 1.64
CA TYR A 101 11.38 5.87 1.80
C TYR A 101 12.45 4.88 2.24
N ASN A 102 12.09 3.89 3.05
CA ASN A 102 13.04 2.87 3.53
C ASN A 102 12.94 1.54 2.76
N ASN A 103 12.07 1.44 1.74
CA ASN A 103 11.87 0.25 0.90
C ASN A 103 11.54 -1.02 1.70
N ILE A 104 10.81 -0.89 2.80
CA ILE A 104 10.35 -2.05 3.57
C ILE A 104 9.20 -2.75 2.83
N ASP A 105 9.33 -4.05 2.60
CA ASP A 105 8.26 -4.91 2.09
C ASP A 105 7.97 -6.07 3.04
N THR A 106 6.83 -6.00 3.73
CA THR A 106 6.36 -7.05 4.63
C THR A 106 5.55 -8.14 3.91
N THR A 107 5.39 -8.05 2.59
CA THR A 107 4.45 -8.86 1.80
C THR A 107 5.11 -9.73 0.74
N ASN A 108 6.44 -9.71 0.68
CA ASN A 108 7.26 -10.48 -0.25
C ASN A 108 6.88 -10.24 -1.74
N GLY A 109 6.54 -9.01 -2.11
CA GLY A 109 6.23 -8.63 -3.49
C GLY A 109 4.75 -8.76 -3.89
N ALA A 110 3.84 -8.98 -2.91
CA ALA A 110 2.41 -9.10 -3.18
C ALA A 110 1.83 -7.81 -3.78
N THR A 111 0.93 -7.96 -4.75
CA THR A 111 0.17 -6.85 -5.37
C THR A 111 -1.29 -6.85 -4.96
N ASN A 112 -1.70 -7.81 -4.14
CA ASN A 112 -3.07 -8.02 -3.72
C ASN A 112 -3.06 -8.44 -2.25
N TYR A 113 -4.08 -8.01 -1.52
CA TYR A 113 -4.40 -8.49 -0.19
C TYR A 113 -5.89 -8.76 -0.12
N GLU A 114 -6.28 -9.62 0.82
CA GLU A 114 -7.69 -9.93 1.07
C GLU A 114 -7.89 -10.19 2.56
N HIS A 115 -9.05 -9.80 3.06
CA HIS A 115 -9.43 -10.01 4.44
C HIS A 115 -9.99 -11.42 4.63
N THR A 116 -9.09 -12.38 4.79
CA THR A 116 -9.48 -13.78 4.96
C THR A 116 -9.98 -14.03 6.38
N GLY A 117 -11.27 -14.35 6.50
CA GLY A 117 -11.96 -14.56 7.77
C GLY A 117 -13.40 -14.04 7.78
N VAL A 118 -13.69 -13.06 6.92
CA VAL A 118 -15.06 -12.50 6.75
C VAL A 118 -15.63 -12.91 5.40
N TYR A 119 -14.80 -12.97 4.35
CA TYR A 119 -15.23 -13.30 3.00
C TYR A 119 -14.44 -14.50 2.43
N PRO A 120 -15.07 -15.33 1.58
CA PRO A 120 -14.37 -16.40 0.87
C PRO A 120 -13.36 -15.80 -0.13
N VAL A 121 -12.19 -16.44 -0.24
CA VAL A 121 -11.14 -16.01 -1.17
C VAL A 121 -11.67 -16.12 -2.62
N PRO A 122 -11.68 -15.03 -3.41
CA PRO A 122 -12.17 -15.08 -4.78
C PRO A 122 -11.36 -16.03 -5.67
N LYS A 123 -12.01 -16.79 -6.57
CA LYS A 123 -11.33 -17.82 -7.38
C LYS A 123 -10.19 -17.27 -8.26
N TYR A 124 -10.26 -16.02 -8.69
CA TYR A 124 -9.23 -15.41 -9.56
C TYR A 124 -7.94 -15.05 -8.82
N THR A 125 -7.96 -14.96 -7.48
CA THR A 125 -6.76 -14.63 -6.70
C THR A 125 -5.86 -15.84 -6.46
N ARG A 126 -6.31 -17.05 -6.85
CA ARG A 126 -5.56 -18.32 -6.71
C ARG A 126 -4.23 -18.35 -7.45
N ILE A 127 -4.12 -17.62 -8.56
CA ILE A 127 -2.89 -17.49 -9.36
C ILE A 127 -2.01 -16.31 -8.92
N MET A 128 -2.42 -15.55 -7.89
CA MET A 128 -1.76 -14.33 -7.43
C MET A 128 -1.04 -14.56 -6.10
N GLN A 129 -0.01 -13.77 -5.83
CA GLN A 129 0.57 -13.69 -4.50
C GLN A 129 -0.28 -12.75 -3.64
N ILE A 130 -0.95 -13.31 -2.63
CA ILE A 130 -1.86 -12.59 -1.74
C ILE A 130 -1.22 -12.46 -0.36
N CYS A 131 -1.24 -11.24 0.18
CA CYS A 131 -1.08 -11.01 1.60
C CYS A 131 -2.42 -11.26 2.30
N LYS A 132 -2.51 -12.31 3.13
CA LYS A 132 -3.70 -12.56 3.96
C LYS A 132 -3.55 -11.84 5.28
N ILE A 133 -4.52 -11.01 5.58
CA ILE A 133 -4.64 -10.37 6.89
C ILE A 133 -5.70 -11.17 7.66
N MET A 134 -5.28 -12.05 8.56
CA MET A 134 -6.17 -12.88 9.37
C MET A 134 -6.42 -12.25 10.73
N PHE A 135 -7.69 -12.22 11.14
CA PHE A 135 -8.13 -11.79 12.46
C PHE A 135 -8.58 -13.02 13.26
N MET A 136 -7.79 -13.44 14.24
CA MET A 136 -8.14 -14.52 15.17
C MET A 136 -8.37 -13.94 16.56
N GLY A 137 -9.59 -13.45 16.81
CA GLY A 137 -9.92 -12.78 18.07
C GLY A 137 -9.14 -11.46 18.23
N THR A 138 -8.26 -11.36 19.22
CA THR A 138 -7.38 -10.19 19.43
C THR A 138 -6.01 -10.31 18.76
N LYS A 139 -5.66 -11.49 18.22
CA LYS A 139 -4.41 -11.70 17.49
C LYS A 139 -4.63 -11.49 16.00
N LYS A 140 -3.72 -10.74 15.39
CA LYS A 140 -3.64 -10.54 13.95
C LYS A 140 -2.42 -11.25 13.42
N GLU A 141 -2.61 -12.03 12.37
CA GLU A 141 -1.52 -12.77 11.73
C GLU A 141 -1.50 -12.42 10.24
N ILE A 142 -0.34 -12.00 9.77
CA ILE A 142 -0.10 -11.76 8.35
C ILE A 142 0.49 -13.04 7.79
N THR A 143 -0.26 -13.72 6.93
CA THR A 143 0.19 -14.96 6.29
C THR A 143 0.24 -14.80 4.78
N PHE A 144 1.21 -15.45 4.15
CA PHE A 144 1.40 -15.38 2.70
C PHE A 144 0.92 -16.67 2.08
N TRP A 145 0.22 -16.54 0.96
CA TRP A 145 -0.28 -17.70 0.25
C TRP A 145 -0.16 -17.52 -1.26
N ARG A 146 0.22 -18.60 -1.92
CA ARG A 146 0.21 -18.80 -3.36
C ARG A 146 -0.27 -20.23 -3.58
N GLU A 147 -1.45 -20.45 -4.15
CA GLU A 147 -1.81 -21.79 -4.63
C GLU A 147 -0.82 -22.14 -5.74
N LYS A 148 -0.17 -23.30 -5.60
CA LYS A 148 0.61 -23.90 -6.69
C LYS A 148 -0.31 -24.64 -7.63
#